data_AF-A0A348ULV0-F1
#
_entry.id   AF-A0A348ULV0-F1
#
_cell.length_a   1.000
_cell.length_b   1.000
_cell.length_c   1.000
_cell.angle_alpha   90.00
_cell.angle_beta   90.00
_cell.angle_gamma   90.00
#
_symmetry.space_group_name_H-M   'P 1'
#
loop_
_entity.id
_entity.type
_entity.pdbx_description
1 polymer ?
#
loop_
_entity_poly.entity_id
_entity_poly.type
_entity_poly.pdbx_seq_one_letter_code
_entity_poly.pdbx_strand_id
1 'polypeptide(L)'
;MPPSDPTASLCAHIVPGAAPFAIELVLDEAGGPTDAVVRCRHCGEHWLLEMLDWRSRERLMRVSPLNAARVTALLANLERGSCDSGRAAAEVASATAGVKTLSCLLGLDARDLSITRLIAIPAGQA
;
A
#
# COMPACT_ATOMS: atom_id res chain seq x y z
N MET A 1 -9.24 -22.50 2.64
CA MET A 1 -8.88 -21.08 2.93
C MET A 1 -7.75 -21.11 3.94
N PRO A 2 -6.51 -20.73 3.59
CA PRO A 2 -5.50 -20.55 4.61
C PRO A 2 -5.86 -19.30 5.45
N PRO A 3 -5.57 -19.32 6.76
CA PRO A 3 -5.78 -18.16 7.62
C PRO A 3 -4.84 -17.03 7.19
N SER A 4 -5.40 -15.84 6.95
CA SER A 4 -4.62 -14.61 6.86
C SER A 4 -4.07 -14.34 8.26
N ASP A 5 -2.77 -14.55 8.44
CA ASP A 5 -2.07 -14.34 9.70
C ASP A 5 -2.23 -12.86 10.12
N PRO A 6 -2.94 -12.53 11.22
CA PRO A 6 -3.14 -11.14 11.68
C PRO A 6 -1.88 -10.55 12.32
N THR A 7 -0.78 -11.30 12.31
CA THR A 7 0.56 -10.92 12.75
C THR A 7 1.51 -10.82 11.55
N ALA A 8 1.05 -10.23 10.44
CA ALA A 8 1.97 -9.74 9.41
C ALA A 8 2.84 -8.64 10.04
N SER A 9 3.94 -9.07 10.66
CA SER A 9 4.96 -8.19 11.21
C SER A 9 5.39 -7.24 10.10
N LEU A 10 5.41 -5.94 10.39
CA LEU A 10 5.86 -4.92 9.44
C LEU A 10 7.16 -5.41 8.78
N CYS A 11 7.25 -5.33 7.46
CA CYS A 11 8.46 -5.73 6.74
C CYS A 11 9.69 -5.03 7.36
N ALA A 12 10.74 -5.80 7.66
CA ALA A 12 11.94 -5.30 8.35
C ALA A 12 12.69 -4.18 7.60
N HIS A 13 12.37 -3.98 6.32
CA HIS A 13 12.94 -2.94 5.47
C HIS A 13 12.14 -1.63 5.51
N ILE A 14 10.96 -1.63 6.13
CA ILE A 14 10.16 -0.43 6.38
C ILE A 14 10.76 0.26 7.60
N VAL A 15 11.82 1.04 7.39
CA VAL A 15 12.57 1.77 8.41
C VAL A 15 12.83 3.22 7.97
N PRO A 16 12.91 4.19 8.89
CA PRO A 16 13.21 5.58 8.54
C PRO A 16 14.54 5.71 7.80
N GLY A 17 14.58 6.58 6.79
CA GLY A 17 15.72 6.80 5.90
C GLY A 17 15.83 5.84 4.72
N ALA A 18 15.07 4.73 4.71
CA ALA A 18 15.03 3.80 3.58
C ALA A 18 13.94 4.17 2.56
N ALA A 19 14.15 3.81 1.30
CA ALA A 19 13.14 3.88 0.23
C ALA A 19 12.81 2.45 -0.28
N PRO A 20 12.17 1.61 0.55
CA PRO A 20 12.04 0.18 0.26
C PRO A 20 10.99 -0.10 -0.82
N PHE A 21 10.15 0.87 -1.17
CA PHE A 21 8.99 0.65 -2.03
C PHE A 21 9.31 0.87 -3.52
N ALA A 22 8.81 -0.04 -4.34
CA ALA A 22 8.63 0.15 -5.78
C ALA A 22 7.13 0.24 -6.05
N ILE A 23 6.70 1.30 -6.74
CA ILE A 23 5.30 1.46 -7.14
C ILE A 23 5.01 0.44 -8.25
N GLU A 24 4.01 -0.41 -8.03
CA GLU A 24 3.52 -1.35 -9.05
C GLU A 24 2.25 -0.84 -9.71
N LEU A 25 1.38 -0.18 -8.95
CA LEU A 25 0.14 0.40 -9.45
C LEU A 25 -0.21 1.63 -8.64
N VAL A 26 -0.47 2.75 -9.32
CA VAL A 26 -1.10 3.92 -8.69
C VAL A 26 -2.61 3.78 -8.86
N LEU A 27 -3.33 3.83 -7.74
CA LEU A 27 -4.79 3.69 -7.70
C LEU A 27 -5.48 5.05 -7.81
N ASP A 28 -4.86 6.08 -7.24
CA ASP A 28 -5.28 7.47 -7.36
C ASP A 28 -4.04 8.38 -7.43
N GLU A 29 -4.09 9.35 -8.35
CA GLU A 29 -3.00 10.28 -8.70
C GLU A 29 -3.29 11.74 -8.35
N ALA A 30 -4.37 12.04 -7.62
CA ALA A 30 -4.75 13.41 -7.26
C ALA A 30 -3.66 14.16 -6.46
N GLY A 31 -2.72 14.81 -7.16
CA GLY A 31 -1.60 15.56 -6.58
C GLY A 31 -0.35 14.72 -6.23
N GLY A 32 -0.24 13.51 -6.80
CA GLY A 32 0.77 12.48 -6.48
C GLY A 32 0.08 11.14 -6.17
N PRO A 33 0.82 10.04 -5.91
CA PRO A 33 0.20 8.77 -5.56
C PRO A 33 -0.50 8.90 -4.19
N THR A 34 -1.80 9.11 -4.22
CA THR A 34 -2.68 9.16 -3.04
C THR A 34 -2.82 7.76 -2.48
N ASP A 35 -3.17 6.82 -3.35
CA ASP A 35 -3.29 5.41 -3.04
C ASP A 35 -2.46 4.61 -4.03
N ALA A 36 -1.65 3.68 -3.56
CA ALA A 36 -0.79 2.89 -4.42
C ALA A 36 -0.57 1.48 -3.89
N VAL A 37 -0.51 0.51 -4.81
CA VAL A 37 0.05 -0.81 -4.54
C VAL A 37 1.55 -0.72 -4.77
N VAL A 38 2.30 -1.06 -3.73
CA VAL A 38 3.75 -1.07 -3.76
C VAL A 38 4.30 -2.44 -3.42
N ARG A 39 5.47 -2.74 -3.95
CA ARG A 39 6.24 -3.92 -3.59
C ARG A 39 7.52 -3.51 -2.88
N CYS A 40 7.86 -4.21 -1.80
CA CYS A 40 9.17 -4.05 -1.18
C CYS A 40 10.25 -4.57 -2.13
N ARG A 41 11.24 -3.74 -2.44
CA ARG A 41 12.38 -4.07 -3.31
C ARG A 41 13.26 -5.19 -2.76
N HIS A 42 13.23 -5.40 -1.44
CA HIS A 42 14.12 -6.35 -0.74
C HIS A 42 13.47 -7.71 -0.50
N CYS A 43 12.25 -7.76 0.06
CA CYS A 43 11.56 -9.03 0.34
C CYS A 43 10.52 -9.42 -0.72
N GLY A 44 10.14 -8.51 -1.62
CA GLY A 44 9.14 -8.77 -2.65
C GLY A 44 7.69 -8.76 -2.16
N GLU A 45 7.43 -8.49 -0.88
CA GLU A 45 6.08 -8.41 -0.34
C GLU A 45 5.32 -7.19 -0.84
N HIS A 46 4.00 -7.36 -0.99
CA HIS A 46 3.09 -6.33 -1.47
C HIS A 46 2.41 -5.60 -0.32
N TRP A 47 2.29 -4.29 -0.47
CA TRP A 47 1.71 -3.39 0.51
C TRP A 47 0.78 -2.40 -0.18
N LEU A 48 -0.28 -2.01 0.51
CA LEU A 48 -1.14 -0.91 0.14
C LEU A 48 -0.67 0.33 0.88
N LEU A 49 -0.37 1.40 0.14
CA LEU A 49 -0.20 2.73 0.68
C LEU A 49 -1.51 3.49 0.49
N GLU A 50 -2.03 4.05 1.58
CA GLU A 50 -3.20 4.92 1.56
C GLU A 50 -2.85 6.24 2.22
N MET A 51 -2.97 7.34 1.49
CA MET A 51 -2.62 8.66 2.01
C MET A 51 -3.72 9.16 2.95
N LEU A 52 -3.31 9.52 4.17
CA LEU A 52 -4.19 10.08 5.19
C LEU A 52 -4.10 11.60 5.30
N ASP A 53 -2.90 12.16 5.10
CA ASP A 53 -2.64 13.60 5.20
C ASP A 53 -1.42 13.97 4.34
N TRP A 54 -1.30 15.24 3.94
CA TRP A 54 -0.11 15.78 3.30
C TRP A 54 0.35 17.07 4.00
N ARG A 55 1.67 17.25 4.11
CA ARG A 55 2.25 18.51 4.57
C ARG A 55 3.48 18.83 3.74
N SER A 56 3.34 19.80 2.83
CA SER A 56 4.40 20.19 1.90
C SER A 56 4.89 18.97 1.10
N ARG A 57 6.10 18.46 1.38
CA ARG A 57 6.70 17.30 0.71
C ARG A 57 6.45 15.97 1.42
N GLU A 58 6.01 16.00 2.67
CA GLU A 58 5.71 14.78 3.40
C GLU A 58 4.28 14.32 3.12
N ARG A 59 4.11 13.01 2.95
CA ARG A 59 2.82 12.32 2.86
C ARG A 59 2.71 11.36 4.05
N LEU A 60 1.65 11.50 4.83
CA LEU A 60 1.33 10.55 5.88
C LEU A 60 0.52 9.42 5.25
N MET A 61 1.10 8.22 5.26
CA MET A 61 0.52 7.03 4.65
C MET A 61 0.16 6.00 5.71
N ARG A 62 -0.96 5.33 5.53
CA ARG A 62 -1.25 4.03 6.15
C ARG A 62 -0.65 2.93 5.29
N VAL A 63 0.01 1.95 5.92
CA VAL A 63 0.67 0.86 5.19
C VAL A 63 0.16 -0.48 5.63
N SER A 64 -0.58 -1.10 4.73
CA SER A 64 -1.33 -2.31 5.02
C SER A 64 -0.79 -3.48 4.18
N PRO A 65 -0.59 -4.67 4.77
CA PRO A 65 -0.14 -5.83 4.01
C PRO A 65 -1.19 -6.22 2.97
N LEU A 66 -0.74 -6.49 1.74
CA LEU A 66 -1.59 -7.03 0.68
C LEU A 66 -1.26 -8.48 0.41
N ASN A 67 -2.30 -9.27 0.14
CA ASN A 67 -2.12 -10.65 -0.28
C ASN A 67 -1.57 -10.67 -1.71
N ALA A 68 -0.37 -11.23 -1.89
CA ALA A 68 0.31 -11.30 -3.19
C ALA A 68 -0.53 -11.98 -4.29
N ALA A 69 -1.36 -12.98 -3.96
CA ALA A 69 -2.23 -13.64 -4.95
C ALA A 69 -3.33 -12.69 -5.46
N ARG A 70 -3.87 -11.83 -4.57
CA ARG A 70 -4.86 -10.81 -4.96
C ARG A 70 -4.24 -9.72 -5.82
N VAL A 71 -3.03 -9.26 -5.47
CA VAL A 71 -2.31 -8.26 -6.28
C VAL A 71 -1.96 -8.81 -7.65
N THR A 72 -1.46 -10.05 -7.72
CA THR A 72 -1.14 -10.70 -9.00
C THR A 72 -2.38 -10.82 -9.89
N ALA A 73 -3.53 -11.21 -9.32
CA ALA A 73 -4.79 -11.28 -10.05
C ALA A 73 -5.25 -9.90 -10.55
N LEU A 74 -5.14 -8.86 -9.71
CA LEU A 74 -5.44 -7.48 -10.09
C LEU A 74 -4.58 -7.00 -11.27
N LEU A 75 -3.25 -7.13 -11.15
CA LEU A 75 -2.32 -6.71 -12.20
C LEU A 75 -2.61 -7.43 -13.52
N ALA A 76 -2.80 -8.75 -13.47
CA ALA A 76 -3.14 -9.54 -14.66
C ALA A 76 -4.50 -9.15 -15.28
N ASN A 77 -5.47 -8.76 -14.46
CA ASN A 77 -6.78 -8.31 -14.95
C ASN A 77 -6.71 -6.92 -15.59
N LEU A 78 -5.88 -6.02 -15.05
CA LEU A 78 -5.65 -4.69 -15.62
C LEU A 78 -4.87 -4.77 -16.95
N GLU A 79 -3.84 -5.61 -17.03
CA GLU A 79 -3.05 -5.83 -18.26
C GLU A 79 -3.88 -6.35 -19.43
N ARG A 80 -4.91 -7.18 -19.16
CA ARG A 80 -5.81 -7.68 -20.20
C ARG A 80 -6.66 -6.59 -20.87
N GLY A 81 -6.66 -5.36 -20.34
CA GLY A 81 -7.30 -4.20 -20.94
C GLY A 81 -8.82 -4.30 -20.93
N SER A 82 -9.44 -3.57 -20.00
CA SER A 82 -10.88 -3.30 -20.03
C SER A 82 -11.08 -1.82 -20.25
N CYS A 83 -11.77 -1.42 -21.33
CA CYS A 83 -12.17 -0.03 -21.55
C CYS A 83 -13.24 0.47 -20.56
N ASP A 84 -13.66 -0.39 -19.62
CA ASP A 84 -14.57 -0.06 -18.53
C ASP A 84 -13.79 0.39 -17.29
N SER A 85 -13.80 1.69 -17.04
CA SER A 85 -13.21 2.32 -15.85
C SER A 85 -13.87 1.88 -14.54
N GLY A 86 -15.16 1.50 -14.57
CA GLY A 86 -15.87 0.97 -13.40
C GLY A 86 -15.38 -0.42 -13.00
N ARG A 87 -14.98 -1.24 -13.97
CA ARG A 87 -14.39 -2.56 -13.72
C ARG A 87 -13.02 -2.44 -13.04
N ALA A 88 -12.17 -1.52 -13.47
CA ALA A 88 -10.86 -1.30 -12.84
C ALA A 88 -11.02 -0.90 -11.36
N ALA A 89 -11.93 0.01 -11.05
CA ALA A 89 -12.23 0.41 -9.67
C ALA A 89 -12.77 -0.76 -8.81
N ALA A 90 -13.63 -1.62 -9.39
CA ALA A 90 -14.16 -2.79 -8.70
C ALA A 90 -13.08 -3.85 -8.41
N GLU A 91 -12.15 -4.07 -9.33
CA GLU A 91 -11.03 -5.00 -9.15
C GLU A 91 -10.08 -4.50 -8.03
N VAL A 92 -9.80 -3.19 -8.00
CA VAL A 92 -9.03 -2.56 -6.92
C VAL A 92 -9.74 -2.73 -5.58
N ALA A 93 -11.04 -2.41 -5.50
CA ALA A 93 -11.83 -2.57 -4.29
C ALA A 93 -11.87 -4.03 -3.81
N SER A 94 -11.92 -4.99 -4.73
CA SER A 94 -11.86 -6.43 -4.42
C SER A 94 -10.49 -6.84 -3.87
N ALA A 95 -9.40 -6.35 -4.48
CA ALA A 95 -8.03 -6.65 -4.05
C ALA A 95 -7.73 -6.08 -2.66
N THR A 96 -8.25 -4.88 -2.36
CA THR A 96 -8.07 -4.19 -1.08
C THR A 96 -9.17 -4.50 -0.05
N ALA A 97 -10.18 -5.29 -0.42
CA ALA A 97 -11.28 -5.67 0.47
C ALA A 97 -10.76 -6.43 1.70
N GLY A 98 -11.04 -5.90 2.89
CA GLY A 98 -10.72 -6.54 4.16
C GLY A 98 -9.30 -6.28 4.67
N VAL A 99 -8.55 -5.36 4.07
CA VAL A 99 -7.20 -4.92 4.50
C VAL A 99 -7.22 -4.09 5.81
N LYS A 100 -8.28 -4.21 6.61
CA LYS A 100 -8.61 -3.35 7.74
C LYS A 100 -7.85 -3.65 9.05
N THR A 101 -6.79 -4.46 9.03
CA THR A 101 -6.17 -4.92 10.26
C THR A 101 -4.78 -4.31 10.46
N LEU A 102 -4.76 -3.27 11.31
CA LEU A 102 -3.62 -2.57 11.93
C LEU A 102 -2.34 -2.48 11.10
N SER A 103 -2.24 -1.33 10.46
CA SER A 103 -1.31 -0.98 9.41
C SER A 103 -0.54 0.25 9.88
N CYS A 104 0.73 0.11 10.19
CA CYS A 104 1.57 1.20 10.69
C CYS A 104 1.40 2.47 9.84
N LEU A 105 1.44 3.63 10.49
CA LEU A 105 1.51 4.90 9.78
C LEU A 105 2.96 5.23 9.49
N LEU A 106 3.24 5.76 8.31
CA LEU A 106 4.57 6.24 7.99
C LEU A 106 4.51 7.57 7.24
N GLY A 107 5.54 8.37 7.43
CA GLY A 107 5.77 9.52 6.56
C GLY A 107 6.60 9.09 5.36
N LEU A 108 6.20 9.50 4.16
CA LEU A 108 7.02 9.39 2.94
C LEU A 108 7.39 10.78 2.43
N ASP A 109 8.62 10.94 1.95
CA ASP A 109 8.97 12.05 1.08
C ASP A 109 8.42 11.77 -0.33
N ALA A 110 7.60 12.69 -0.84
CA ALA A 110 6.95 12.54 -2.13
C ALA A 110 7.92 12.52 -3.33
N ARG A 111 9.19 12.94 -3.16
CA ARG A 111 10.19 13.00 -4.23
C ARG A 111 10.84 11.65 -4.51
N ASP A 112 11.20 10.92 -3.46
CA ASP A 112 12.01 9.71 -3.56
C ASP A 112 11.42 8.50 -2.83
N LEU A 113 10.24 8.66 -2.22
CA LEU A 113 9.54 7.64 -1.43
C LEU A 113 10.38 7.12 -0.26
N SER A 114 11.32 7.93 0.23
CA SER A 114 12.02 7.63 1.47
C SER A 114 11.09 7.77 2.67
N ILE A 115 11.22 6.85 3.62
CA ILE A 115 10.44 6.86 4.85
C ILE A 115 11.04 7.93 5.78
N THR A 116 10.29 8.98 6.06
CA THR A 116 10.74 10.06 6.97
C THR A 116 10.52 9.70 8.42
N ARG A 117 9.47 8.93 8.73
CA ARG A 117 9.11 8.51 10.09
C ARG A 117 8.18 7.31 10.10
N LEU A 118 8.21 6.57 11.21
CA LEU A 118 7.25 5.51 11.52
C LEU A 118 6.45 5.89 12.76
N ILE A 119 5.15 5.66 12.72
CA ILE A 119 4.21 5.90 13.80
C ILE A 119 3.46 4.59 14.00
N ALA A 120 3.77 3.90 15.10
CA ALA A 120 3.03 2.72 15.51
C ALA A 120 1.61 3.14 15.93
N ILE A 121 0.58 2.53 15.34
CA ILE A 121 -0.79 2.68 15.82
C ILE A 121 -0.93 1.72 17.00
N PRO A 122 -1.22 2.20 18.23
CA PRO A 122 -1.50 1.31 19.33
C PRO A 122 -2.71 0.43 18.99
N ALA A 123 -2.57 -0.89 19.16
CA ALA A 123 -3.63 -1.84 18.96
C ALA A 123 -4.76 -1.58 19.98
N GLY A 124 -5.76 -0.78 19.62
CA GLY A 124 -6.79 -0.42 20.60
C GLY A 124 -7.89 0.56 20.20
N GLN A 125 -8.05 0.93 18.93
CA GLN A 125 -9.24 1.69 18.49
C GLN A 125 -9.72 1.14 17.15
N ALA A 126 -10.55 0.09 17.23
CA ALA A 126 -11.36 -0.46 16.14
C ALA A 126 -12.83 -0.07 16.39
#